data_AF-A0A521NTD5-F1
#
_entry.id   AF-A0A521NTD5-F1
#
_cell.length_a   1.000
_cell.length_b   1.000
_cell.length_c   1.000
_cell.angle_alpha   90.00
_cell.angle_beta   90.00
_cell.angle_gamma   90.00
#
_symmetry.space_group_name_H-M   'P 1'
#
loop_
_entity.id
_entity.type
_entity.pdbx_description
1 polymer ?
#
loop_
_entity_poly.entity_id
_entity_poly.type
_entity_poly.pdbx_seq_one_letter_code
_entity_poly.pdbx_strand_id
1 'polypeptide(L)'
;MTMMAYAATTRDAQNVLGQRMLKTELLHPQTQGAQGRCRRPRSSTATPSCCLSIGEKLNSTNEFVLLAERSLFLVEKETDQRKPITVRLGQPYWTEHGIEAACPVLVEGMLVGRSDIRGADLLDAVELAIKFVNSYLEGVQAGWELHWPDGEIYGGVKACSPG
;
A
#
# COMPACT_ATOMS: atom_id res chain seq x y z
N MET A 1 17.57 -19.67 48.08
CA MET A 1 17.76 -20.55 46.91
C MET A 1 16.47 -21.34 46.73
N THR A 2 15.56 -20.82 45.92
CA THR A 2 14.26 -21.44 45.65
C THR A 2 14.07 -21.42 44.14
N MET A 3 14.34 -22.54 43.49
CA MET A 3 14.00 -22.75 42.08
C MET A 3 12.54 -23.20 42.01
N MET A 4 11.70 -22.43 41.33
CA MET A 4 10.38 -22.89 40.89
C MET A 4 10.35 -23.00 39.37
N ALA A 5 10.02 -24.20 38.92
CA ALA A 5 9.80 -24.60 37.54
C ALA A 5 8.51 -23.98 36.98
N TYR A 6 8.50 -23.67 35.69
CA TYR A 6 7.25 -23.46 34.94
C TYR A 6 7.23 -24.29 33.66
N ALA A 7 6.08 -24.93 33.47
CA ALA A 7 5.80 -26.02 32.56
C ALA A 7 5.65 -25.58 31.09
N ALA A 8 6.12 -26.44 30.19
CA ALA A 8 5.83 -26.37 28.76
C ALA A 8 4.42 -26.92 28.48
N THR A 9 3.64 -26.21 27.68
CA THR A 9 2.33 -26.67 27.18
C THR A 9 2.40 -26.82 25.67
N THR A 10 2.34 -28.06 25.19
CA THR A 10 2.21 -28.44 23.78
C THR A 10 0.77 -28.20 23.30
N ARG A 11 0.59 -27.54 22.15
CA ARG A 11 -0.69 -27.46 21.45
C ARG A 11 -0.65 -28.35 20.21
N ASP A 12 -1.43 -29.41 20.26
CA ASP A 12 -1.74 -30.29 19.14
C ASP A 12 -2.66 -29.61 18.12
N ALA A 13 -2.43 -29.98 16.86
CA ALA A 13 -3.14 -29.55 15.67
C ALA A 13 -4.12 -30.64 15.20
N GLN A 14 -5.39 -30.29 14.95
CA GLN A 14 -6.36 -31.00 14.10
C GLN A 14 -7.41 -29.93 13.68
N ASN A 15 -7.57 -29.46 12.43
CA ASN A 15 -7.86 -30.05 11.12
C ASN A 15 -9.14 -30.91 11.06
N VAL A 16 -10.29 -30.33 10.67
CA VAL A 16 -11.34 -31.04 9.90
C VAL A 16 -12.16 -30.07 9.03
N LEU A 17 -12.01 -30.27 7.72
CA LEU A 17 -12.96 -30.10 6.62
C LEU A 17 -14.43 -29.73 6.94
N GLY A 18 -14.90 -28.67 6.27
CA GLY A 18 -16.32 -28.40 6.04
C GLY A 18 -16.56 -27.92 4.61
N GLN A 19 -16.75 -28.86 3.68
CA GLN A 19 -17.32 -28.60 2.35
C GLN A 19 -18.77 -28.11 2.49
N ARG A 20 -19.21 -27.14 1.67
CA ARG A 20 -20.31 -27.31 0.70
C ARG A 20 -20.93 -26.00 0.18
N MET A 21 -21.25 -26.07 -1.12
CA MET A 21 -22.35 -25.43 -1.84
C MET A 21 -22.11 -24.04 -2.45
N LEU A 22 -21.61 -24.10 -3.68
CA LEU A 22 -21.85 -23.18 -4.78
C LEU A 22 -23.37 -22.90 -4.92
N LYS A 23 -23.75 -21.62 -4.94
CA LYS A 23 -25.00 -21.16 -5.55
C LYS A 23 -24.70 -19.92 -6.40
N THR A 24 -24.38 -20.19 -7.65
CA THR A 24 -24.26 -19.22 -8.73
C THR A 24 -25.67 -18.87 -9.20
N GLU A 25 -26.24 -17.75 -8.76
CA GLU A 25 -27.40 -17.15 -9.42
C GLU A 25 -26.95 -15.96 -10.27
N LEU A 26 -26.92 -16.25 -11.58
CA LEU A 26 -26.85 -15.28 -12.67
C LEU A 26 -28.08 -14.37 -12.64
N LEU A 27 -27.89 -13.08 -12.40
CA LEU A 27 -28.85 -12.06 -12.78
C LEU A 27 -28.15 -10.96 -13.57
N HIS A 28 -28.36 -11.02 -14.88
CA HIS A 28 -28.02 -9.98 -15.85
C HIS A 28 -28.97 -8.79 -15.70
N PRO A 29 -28.48 -7.56 -15.47
CA PRO A 29 -29.26 -6.38 -15.76
C PRO A 29 -29.19 -6.05 -17.26
N GLN A 30 -30.35 -6.09 -17.92
CA GLN A 30 -30.57 -5.49 -19.23
C GLN A 30 -30.47 -3.96 -19.12
N THR A 31 -29.43 -3.36 -19.69
CA THR A 31 -29.36 -1.90 -19.85
C THR A 31 -29.81 -1.53 -21.27
N GLN A 32 -31.08 -1.17 -21.40
CA GLN A 32 -31.62 -0.57 -22.62
C GLN A 32 -31.11 0.86 -22.77
N GLY A 33 -30.76 1.20 -24.02
CA GLY A 33 -30.01 2.39 -24.37
C GLY A 33 -30.74 3.72 -24.17
N ALA A 34 -29.93 4.74 -23.94
CA ALA A 34 -30.29 6.14 -24.15
C ALA A 34 -29.17 6.80 -24.97
N GLN A 35 -29.39 6.97 -26.27
CA GLN A 35 -28.55 7.80 -27.13
C GLN A 35 -28.86 9.28 -26.84
N GLY A 36 -28.20 9.82 -25.83
CA GLY A 36 -28.19 11.26 -25.55
C GLY A 36 -27.27 12.00 -26.53
N ARG A 37 -27.86 12.83 -27.40
CA ARG A 37 -27.13 13.74 -28.30
C ARG A 37 -26.35 14.78 -27.50
N CYS A 38 -25.03 14.67 -27.45
CA CYS A 38 -24.14 15.73 -26.96
C CYS A 38 -24.13 16.92 -27.94
N ARG A 39 -24.89 17.97 -27.62
CA ARG A 39 -24.69 19.30 -28.21
C ARG A 39 -23.40 19.89 -27.62
N ARG A 40 -22.40 20.16 -28.46
CA ARG A 40 -21.20 20.92 -28.10
C ARG A 40 -21.56 22.40 -27.90
N PRO A 41 -21.19 23.04 -26.77
CA PRO A 41 -20.95 24.46 -26.73
C PRO A 41 -19.53 24.74 -27.28
N ARG A 42 -19.44 25.66 -28.23
CA ARG A 42 -18.18 26.31 -28.63
C ARG A 42 -17.82 27.38 -27.59
N SER A 43 -16.51 27.56 -27.36
CA SER A 43 -15.87 28.63 -26.57
C SER A 43 -16.10 28.49 -25.06
N SER A 44 -15.19 28.79 -24.13
CA SER A 44 -14.01 29.65 -24.13
C SER A 44 -13.24 29.34 -22.83
N THR A 45 -11.98 29.75 -22.76
CA THR A 45 -11.13 29.90 -21.56
C THR A 45 -10.62 28.64 -20.85
N ALA A 46 -9.38 28.31 -21.24
CA ALA A 46 -8.34 27.59 -20.55
C ALA A 46 -8.43 27.54 -19.01
N THR A 47 -8.49 26.33 -18.48
CA THR A 47 -7.84 25.92 -17.23
C THR A 47 -6.69 24.97 -17.60
N PRO A 48 -5.51 25.09 -16.96
CA PRO A 48 -4.45 24.11 -17.17
C PRO A 48 -4.87 22.82 -16.46
N SER A 49 -5.53 21.94 -17.21
CA SER A 49 -5.68 20.54 -16.84
C SER A 49 -4.27 19.96 -16.81
N CYS A 50 -3.75 19.82 -15.59
CA CYS A 50 -2.52 19.10 -15.31
C CYS A 50 -2.79 17.63 -15.63
N CYS A 51 -2.71 17.28 -16.90
CA CYS A 51 -2.71 15.91 -17.38
C CYS A 51 -1.42 15.27 -16.87
N LEU A 52 -1.48 14.70 -15.67
CA LEU A 52 -0.52 13.70 -15.20
C LEU A 52 -0.45 12.64 -16.29
N SER A 53 0.59 12.75 -17.08
CA SER A 53 0.91 11.79 -18.13
C SER A 53 1.46 10.59 -17.39
N ILE A 54 0.61 9.59 -17.15
CA ILE A 54 1.03 8.29 -16.65
C ILE A 54 1.89 7.71 -17.78
N GLY A 55 3.20 7.91 -17.66
CA GLY A 55 4.18 7.32 -18.55
C GLY A 55 4.21 5.82 -18.30
N GLU A 56 3.53 5.07 -19.15
CA GLU A 56 3.73 3.63 -19.28
C GLU A 56 5.17 3.38 -19.70
N LYS A 57 5.96 2.80 -18.80
CA LYS A 57 7.23 2.14 -19.13
C LYS A 57 7.23 0.74 -18.51
N LEU A 58 6.29 -0.08 -19.01
CA LEU A 58 6.12 -1.47 -18.63
C LEU A 58 7.31 -2.34 -19.08
N ASN A 59 8.33 -2.47 -18.22
CA ASN A 59 9.25 -3.61 -18.24
C ASN A 59 10.07 -3.77 -16.93
N SER A 60 9.44 -4.27 -15.86
CA SER A 60 10.11 -4.96 -14.75
C SER A 60 9.06 -5.76 -13.96
N THR A 61 9.41 -6.94 -13.45
CA THR A 61 8.53 -7.86 -12.69
C THR A 61 7.93 -7.29 -11.39
N ASN A 62 8.16 -6.00 -11.10
CA ASN A 62 7.62 -5.25 -9.98
C ASN A 62 6.61 -4.15 -10.40
N GLU A 63 6.20 -4.09 -11.66
CA GLU A 63 5.25 -3.06 -12.10
C GLU A 63 3.80 -3.39 -11.75
N PHE A 64 3.15 -2.38 -11.18
CA PHE A 64 1.73 -2.29 -10.96
C PHE A 64 1.29 -0.86 -11.28
N VAL A 65 0.00 -0.66 -11.57
CA VAL A 65 -0.54 0.69 -11.73
C VAL A 65 -0.36 1.43 -10.40
N LEU A 66 0.39 2.52 -10.42
CA LEU A 66 0.74 3.26 -9.21
C LEU A 66 -0.48 4.02 -8.67
N LEU A 67 -0.77 3.85 -7.39
CA LEU A 67 -1.74 4.64 -6.65
C LEU A 67 -1.07 5.82 -5.95
N ALA A 68 0.07 5.57 -5.29
CA ALA A 68 0.85 6.59 -4.60
C ALA A 68 2.33 6.22 -4.55
N GLU A 69 3.19 7.24 -4.55
CA GLU A 69 4.63 7.10 -4.35
C GLU A 69 5.14 8.13 -3.34
N ARG A 70 6.17 7.75 -2.58
CA ARG A 70 6.88 8.61 -1.65
C ARG A 70 8.38 8.29 -1.71
N SER A 71 9.21 9.34 -1.75
CA SER A 71 10.66 9.23 -1.60
C SER A 71 11.09 9.68 -0.20
N LEU A 72 11.99 8.91 0.41
CA LEU A 72 12.59 9.16 1.72
C LEU A 72 14.10 8.89 1.65
N PHE A 73 14.82 9.28 2.69
CA PHE A 73 16.21 8.90 2.93
C PHE A 73 16.33 8.16 4.27
N LEU A 74 17.02 7.02 4.27
CA LEU A 74 17.56 6.43 5.49
C LEU A 74 18.90 7.09 5.78
N VAL A 75 19.06 7.69 6.95
CA VAL A 75 20.27 8.39 7.36
C VAL A 75 20.87 7.66 8.55
N GLU A 76 22.13 7.22 8.44
CA GLU A 76 22.87 6.63 9.54
C GLU A 76 23.35 7.72 10.50
N LYS A 77 23.01 7.61 11.79
CA LYS A 77 23.23 8.68 12.77
C LYS A 77 24.71 9.00 13.00
N GLU A 78 25.61 8.04 12.84
CA GLU A 78 27.04 8.20 13.14
C GLU A 78 27.83 8.75 11.96
N THR A 79 27.48 8.34 10.74
CA THR A 79 28.27 8.65 9.53
C THR A 79 27.61 9.69 8.64
N ASP A 80 26.34 10.05 8.91
CA ASP A 80 25.46 10.82 8.02
C ASP A 80 25.34 10.18 6.62
N GLN A 81 25.60 8.86 6.50
CA GLN A 81 25.40 8.15 5.25
C GLN A 81 23.92 8.12 4.90
N ARG A 82 23.59 8.58 3.70
CA ARG A 82 22.20 8.62 3.20
C ARG A 82 21.97 7.54 2.16
N LYS A 83 20.94 6.73 2.40
CA LYS A 83 20.44 5.72 1.47
C LYS A 83 19.04 6.11 0.98
N PRO A 84 18.80 6.30 -0.33
CA PRO A 84 17.47 6.60 -0.83
C PRO A 84 16.53 5.41 -0.64
N ILE A 85 15.29 5.70 -0.27
CA ILE A 85 14.18 4.75 -0.16
C ILE A 85 13.00 5.28 -0.98
N THR A 86 12.37 4.40 -1.74
CA THR A 86 11.12 4.73 -2.46
C THR A 86 10.02 3.77 -2.04
N VAL A 87 8.95 4.32 -1.50
CA VAL A 87 7.73 3.58 -1.17
C VAL A 87 6.74 3.76 -2.31
N ARG A 88 6.25 2.66 -2.88
CA ARG A 88 5.18 2.64 -3.88
C ARG A 88 4.01 1.80 -3.39
N LEU A 89 2.81 2.37 -3.49
CA LEU A 89 1.53 1.70 -3.32
C LEU A 89 0.86 1.62 -4.68
N GLY A 90 0.38 0.45 -5.06
CA GLY A 90 -0.34 0.28 -6.32
C GLY A 90 -1.85 0.25 -6.18
N GLN A 91 -2.51 0.18 -7.33
CA GLN A 91 -3.94 0.06 -7.42
C GLN A 91 -4.38 -1.30 -6.83
N PRO A 92 -5.34 -1.30 -5.87
CA PRO A 92 -5.86 -2.54 -5.33
C PRO A 92 -6.63 -3.31 -6.41
N TYR A 93 -6.63 -4.64 -6.30
CA TYR A 93 -7.35 -5.54 -7.20
C TYR A 93 -7.96 -6.70 -6.43
N TRP A 94 -9.02 -7.28 -6.98
CA TRP A 94 -9.63 -8.49 -6.42
C TRP A 94 -8.74 -9.70 -6.69
N THR A 95 -8.37 -10.44 -5.65
CA THR A 95 -7.78 -11.79 -5.78
C THR A 95 -8.89 -12.82 -5.88
N GLU A 96 -9.99 -12.61 -5.16
CA GLU A 96 -11.26 -13.32 -5.27
C GLU A 96 -12.42 -12.32 -5.17
N HIS A 97 -13.20 -12.18 -6.24
CA HIS A 97 -14.18 -11.10 -6.35
C HIS A 97 -15.26 -11.19 -5.26
N GLY A 98 -15.36 -10.14 -4.42
CA GLY A 98 -16.31 -10.06 -3.32
C GLY A 98 -15.91 -10.83 -2.05
N ILE A 99 -14.71 -11.41 -2.01
CA ILE A 99 -14.21 -12.23 -0.89
C ILE A 99 -12.85 -11.73 -0.39
N GLU A 100 -11.92 -11.46 -1.31
CA GLU A 100 -10.55 -11.05 -0.97
C GLU A 100 -10.00 -10.10 -2.03
N ALA A 101 -9.31 -9.07 -1.57
CA ALA A 101 -8.56 -8.15 -2.42
C ALA A 101 -7.11 -8.05 -1.95
N ALA A 102 -6.24 -7.58 -2.84
CA ALA A 102 -4.87 -7.28 -2.53
C ALA A 102 -4.48 -5.88 -3.02
N CYS A 103 -3.59 -5.23 -2.27
CA CYS A 103 -2.94 -3.98 -2.64
C CYS A 103 -1.42 -4.21 -2.72
N PRO A 104 -0.81 -4.01 -3.90
CA PRO A 104 0.62 -4.24 -4.07
C PRO A 104 1.43 -3.09 -3.46
N VAL A 105 2.50 -3.45 -2.76
CA VAL A 105 3.41 -2.54 -2.07
C VAL A 105 4.85 -2.86 -2.47
N LEU A 106 5.66 -1.84 -2.68
CA LEU A 106 7.10 -1.96 -2.91
C LEU A 106 7.83 -0.91 -2.08
N VAL A 107 8.86 -1.32 -1.33
CA VAL A 107 9.74 -0.42 -0.56
C VAL A 107 11.17 -0.60 -1.07
N GLU A 108 11.52 0.11 -2.13
CA GLU A 108 12.86 0.07 -2.72
C GLU A 108 13.89 0.62 -1.74
N GLY A 109 15.03 -0.07 -1.61
CA GLY A 109 16.09 0.31 -0.67
C GLY A 109 15.98 -0.35 0.71
N MET A 110 14.83 -0.96 1.04
CA MET A 110 14.67 -1.74 2.29
C MET A 110 14.15 -3.16 2.06
N LEU A 111 13.10 -3.34 1.25
CA LEU A 111 12.54 -4.66 0.94
C LEU A 111 13.14 -5.26 -0.33
N VAL A 112 13.28 -6.58 -0.34
CA VAL A 112 13.70 -7.35 -1.52
C VAL A 112 12.46 -7.75 -2.32
N GLY A 113 11.76 -6.76 -2.88
CA GLY A 113 10.68 -6.97 -3.85
C GLY A 113 9.28 -6.53 -3.43
N ARG A 114 8.32 -6.78 -4.32
CA ARG A 114 6.89 -6.48 -4.16
C ARG A 114 6.24 -7.40 -3.11
N SER A 115 5.34 -6.84 -2.32
CA SER A 115 4.47 -7.57 -1.40
C SER A 115 3.01 -7.23 -1.69
N ASP A 116 2.15 -8.24 -1.80
CA ASP A 116 0.71 -8.04 -1.97
C ASP A 116 0.03 -8.13 -0.60
N ILE A 117 -0.47 -7.00 -0.11
CA ILE A 117 -1.14 -6.90 1.20
C ILE A 117 -2.62 -7.18 1.01
N ARG A 118 -3.13 -8.18 1.71
CA ARG A 118 -4.49 -8.71 1.53
C ARG A 118 -5.47 -8.10 2.51
N GLY A 119 -6.69 -7.82 2.03
CA GLY A 119 -7.83 -7.35 2.82
C GLY A 119 -9.14 -7.99 2.35
N ALA A 120 -10.22 -7.78 3.10
CA ALA A 120 -11.55 -8.32 2.80
C ALA A 120 -12.19 -7.67 1.56
N ASP A 121 -11.81 -6.43 1.26
CA ASP A 121 -12.21 -5.70 0.06
C ASP A 121 -11.10 -4.75 -0.42
N LEU A 122 -11.33 -4.06 -1.54
CA LEU A 122 -10.34 -3.16 -2.14
C LEU A 122 -9.92 -2.02 -1.21
N LEU A 123 -10.82 -1.50 -0.39
CA LEU A 123 -10.53 -0.39 0.52
C LEU A 123 -9.74 -0.89 1.73
N ASP A 124 -10.16 -2.01 2.32
CA ASP A 124 -9.46 -2.68 3.43
C ASP A 124 -8.03 -3.07 3.01
N ALA A 125 -7.84 -3.59 1.80
CA ALA A 125 -6.52 -3.90 1.28
C ALA A 125 -5.60 -2.67 1.20
N VAL A 126 -6.13 -1.50 0.81
CA VAL A 126 -5.36 -0.24 0.81
C VAL A 126 -5.05 0.23 2.23
N GLU A 127 -6.01 0.17 3.14
CA GLU A 127 -5.79 0.55 4.54
C GLU A 127 -4.71 -0.31 5.20
N LEU A 128 -4.78 -1.63 5.01
CA LEU A 128 -3.79 -2.58 5.50
C LEU A 128 -2.42 -2.36 4.85
N ALA A 129 -2.37 -2.02 3.56
CA ALA A 129 -1.12 -1.68 2.88
C ALA A 129 -0.46 -0.43 3.48
N ILE A 130 -1.23 0.61 3.79
CA ILE A 130 -0.71 1.83 4.46
C ILE A 130 -0.20 1.48 5.86
N LYS A 131 -0.96 0.70 6.64
CA LYS A 131 -0.53 0.24 7.98
C LYS A 131 0.76 -0.57 7.91
N PHE A 132 0.88 -1.47 6.93
CA PHE A 132 2.08 -2.24 6.67
C PHE A 132 3.28 -1.34 6.36
N VAL A 133 3.12 -0.34 5.48
CA VAL A 133 4.20 0.61 5.17
C VAL A 133 4.61 1.38 6.42
N ASN A 134 3.66 1.90 7.20
CA ASN A 134 3.98 2.69 8.39
C ASN A 134 4.70 1.86 9.44
N SER A 135 4.24 0.64 9.74
CA SER A 135 4.91 -0.24 10.71
C SER A 135 6.32 -0.63 10.24
N TYR A 136 6.50 -0.79 8.92
CA TYR A 136 7.79 -1.08 8.33
C TYR A 136 8.76 0.10 8.42
N LEU A 137 8.28 1.33 8.22
CA LEU A 137 9.08 2.55 8.37
C LEU A 137 9.37 2.88 9.85
N GLU A 138 8.47 2.54 10.78
CA GLU A 138 8.69 2.68 12.22
C GLU A 138 9.70 1.66 12.74
N GLY A 139 9.78 0.47 12.11
CA GLY A 139 10.72 -0.60 12.45
C GLY A 139 12.18 -0.36 12.06
N VAL A 140 12.54 0.87 11.66
CA VAL A 140 13.92 1.24 11.33
C VAL A 140 14.83 0.98 12.54
N GLN A 141 15.92 0.26 12.30
CA GLN A 141 16.82 -0.21 13.36
C GLN A 141 17.47 0.95 14.13
N ALA A 142 17.84 0.67 15.38
CA ALA A 142 18.66 1.58 16.17
C ALA A 142 19.93 1.98 15.40
N GLY A 143 20.16 3.29 15.25
CA GLY A 143 21.29 3.84 14.48
C GLY A 143 20.91 4.47 13.14
N TRP A 144 19.66 4.31 12.69
CA TRP A 144 19.15 4.95 11.47
C TRP A 144 17.97 5.87 11.76
N GLU A 145 17.78 6.90 10.95
CA GLU A 145 16.64 7.81 10.95
C GLU A 145 16.07 7.94 9.54
N LEU A 146 14.76 8.16 9.44
CA LEU A 146 14.12 8.48 8.17
C LEU A 146 14.03 9.99 8.02
N HIS A 147 14.40 10.49 6.85
CA HIS A 147 14.31 11.89 6.48
C HIS A 147 13.50 12.05 5.20
N TRP A 148 12.79 13.17 5.12
CA TRP A 148 12.26 13.71 3.89
C TRP A 148 13.38 14.18 2.97
N PRO A 149 13.12 14.34 1.65
CA PRO A 149 14.13 14.85 0.72
C PRO A 149 14.65 16.26 1.02
N ASP A 150 13.89 17.06 1.77
CA ASP A 150 14.29 18.38 2.26
C ASP A 150 15.18 18.33 3.52
N GLY A 151 15.39 17.14 4.08
CA GLY A 151 16.18 16.91 5.28
C GLY A 151 15.38 16.88 6.59
N GLU A 152 14.08 17.16 6.58
CA GLU A 152 13.25 17.07 7.80
C GLU A 152 13.12 15.60 8.26
N ILE A 153 13.11 15.37 9.58
CA ILE A 153 12.91 14.02 10.13
C ILE A 153 11.48 13.55 9.83
N TYR A 154 11.37 12.36 9.24
CA TYR A 154 10.10 11.71 8.97
C TYR A 154 9.37 11.36 10.27
N GLY A 155 8.11 11.78 10.40
CA GLY A 155 7.33 11.58 11.63
C GLY A 155 7.76 12.49 12.80
N GLY A 156 8.73 13.38 12.58
CA GLY A 156 9.13 14.37 13.57
C GLY A 156 7.99 15.33 13.87
N VAL A 157 7.63 15.48 15.15
CA VAL A 157 6.79 16.58 15.58
C VAL A 157 7.62 17.84 15.38
N LYS A 158 7.27 18.70 14.41
CA LYS A 158 7.81 20.05 14.34
C LYS A 158 7.51 20.70 15.69
N ALA A 159 8.52 20.83 16.54
CA ALA A 159 8.43 21.71 17.68
C ALA A 159 8.28 23.12 17.08
N CYS A 160 7.05 23.58 16.93
CA CYS A 160 6.78 24.98 16.62
C CYS A 160 7.50 25.79 17.70
N SER A 161 8.60 26.45 17.33
CA SER A 161 9.27 27.38 18.23
C SER A 161 8.25 28.49 18.53
N PRO A 162 7.93 28.76 19.81
CA PRO A 162 7.11 29.91 20.13
C PRO A 162 7.90 31.16 19.70
N GLY A 163 7.35 31.89 18.73
CA GLY A 163 7.85 33.20 18.30
C GLY A 163 7.47 34.30 19.28
#